data_AF-A0AAE4Z8S7-F1
#
_entry.id   AF-A0AAE4Z8S7-F1
#
_cell.length_a   1.000
_cell.length_b   1.000
_cell.length_c   1.000
_cell.angle_alpha   90.00
_cell.angle_beta   90.00
_cell.angle_gamma   90.00
#
_symmetry.space_group_name_H-M   'P 1'
#
loop_
_entity.id
_entity.type
_entity.pdbx_description
1 polymer ?
#
loop_
_entity_poly.entity_id
_entity_poly.type
_entity_poly.pdbx_seq_one_letter_code
_entity_poly.pdbx_strand_id
1 'polypeptide(L)'
;MLEADQLELENALNSIDRITNNAQFGVKKLLDGSTGANGVGIGEGLEFIEASPATKASPVEGYDVRVFQQGTRARVDGTTPLTQELIDAGEELTIAEGGKTVSFRATPGQSVNQTIGLLSNEIEKAGLNVKLTKNEDDTLSIVHNEFGSEFGFSVSSSTEGVLSSQSRVMEAAQGA
;
A
#
# COMPACT_ATOMS: atom_id res chain seq x y z
N MET A 1 -39.23 -10.00 -25.55
CA MET A 1 -37.75 -10.01 -25.65
C MET A 1 -37.15 -10.44 -24.33
N LEU A 2 -37.48 -9.78 -23.21
CA LEU A 2 -37.00 -10.13 -21.87
C LEU A 2 -37.23 -11.61 -21.45
N GLU A 3 -38.39 -12.20 -21.77
CA GLU A 3 -38.64 -13.63 -21.48
C GLU A 3 -37.82 -14.59 -22.35
N ALA A 4 -37.55 -14.23 -23.60
CA ALA A 4 -36.71 -15.05 -24.49
C ALA A 4 -35.25 -14.99 -24.04
N ASP A 5 -34.78 -13.81 -23.62
CA ASP A 5 -33.43 -13.61 -23.09
C ASP A 5 -33.22 -14.37 -21.77
N GLN A 6 -34.24 -14.40 -20.89
CA GLN A 6 -34.22 -15.20 -19.67
C GLN A 6 -34.17 -16.71 -19.96
N LEU A 7 -34.95 -17.18 -20.93
CA LEU A 7 -34.94 -18.59 -21.33
C LEU A 7 -33.60 -19.03 -21.92
N GLU A 8 -32.93 -18.17 -22.72
CA GLU A 8 -31.59 -18.46 -23.21
C GLU A 8 -30.56 -18.55 -22.09
N LEU A 9 -30.62 -17.65 -21.10
CA LEU A 9 -29.74 -17.69 -19.94
C LEU A 9 -29.91 -18.98 -19.13
N GLU A 10 -31.15 -19.38 -18.85
CA GLU A 10 -31.42 -20.64 -18.15
C GLU A 10 -30.92 -21.85 -18.93
N ASN A 11 -31.12 -21.90 -20.25
CA ASN A 11 -30.61 -22.98 -21.09
C ASN A 11 -29.07 -23.04 -21.11
N ALA A 12 -28.41 -21.88 -21.10
CA ALA A 12 -26.96 -21.78 -21.02
C ALA A 12 -26.44 -22.30 -19.67
N LEU A 13 -27.03 -21.86 -18.56
CA LEU A 13 -26.67 -22.31 -17.21
C LEU A 13 -26.89 -23.82 -17.03
N ASN A 14 -28.05 -24.34 -17.46
CA ASN A 14 -28.33 -25.77 -17.43
C ASN A 14 -27.35 -26.59 -18.27
N SER A 15 -26.85 -26.03 -19.37
CA SER A 15 -25.84 -26.70 -20.20
C SER A 15 -24.47 -26.72 -19.51
N ILE A 16 -24.09 -25.63 -18.84
CA ILE A 16 -22.88 -25.57 -18.00
C ILE A 16 -22.96 -26.61 -16.88
N ASP A 17 -24.06 -26.69 -16.15
CA ASP A 17 -24.25 -27.66 -15.07
C ASP A 17 -24.15 -29.10 -15.58
N ARG A 18 -24.71 -29.38 -16.75
CA ARG A 18 -24.64 -30.70 -17.37
C ARG A 18 -23.21 -31.09 -17.77
N ILE A 19 -22.46 -30.17 -18.37
CA ILE A 19 -21.06 -30.40 -18.75
C ILE A 19 -20.24 -30.64 -17.48
N THR A 20 -20.43 -29.79 -16.47
CA THR A 20 -19.71 -29.82 -15.20
C THR A 20 -19.92 -31.13 -14.43
N ASN A 21 -21.16 -31.62 -14.37
CA ASN A 21 -21.47 -32.88 -13.69
C ASN A 21 -21.03 -34.13 -14.48
N ASN A 22 -21.00 -34.07 -15.82
CA ASN A 22 -20.58 -35.21 -16.65
C ASN A 22 -19.07 -35.30 -16.83
N ALA A 23 -18.34 -34.20 -16.68
CA ALA A 23 -16.89 -34.17 -16.73
C ALA A 23 -16.30 -34.83 -15.46
N GLN A 24 -16.13 -36.15 -15.50
CA GLN A 24 -15.60 -36.95 -14.41
C GLN A 24 -14.50 -37.91 -14.86
N PHE A 25 -13.55 -38.19 -13.98
CA PHE A 25 -12.58 -39.27 -14.13
C PHE A 25 -12.84 -40.34 -13.06
N GLY A 26 -13.42 -41.48 -13.47
CA GLY A 26 -13.92 -42.48 -12.54
C GLY A 26 -15.04 -41.91 -11.68
N VAL A 27 -14.85 -41.91 -10.35
CA VAL A 27 -15.80 -41.35 -9.37
C VAL A 27 -15.53 -39.87 -9.03
N LYS A 28 -14.48 -39.26 -9.61
CA LYS A 28 -14.09 -37.88 -9.30
C LYS A 28 -14.64 -36.91 -10.34
N LYS A 29 -15.49 -35.98 -9.90
CA LYS A 29 -15.91 -34.82 -10.70
C LYS A 29 -14.73 -33.87 -10.89
N LEU A 30 -14.59 -33.30 -12.08
CA LEU A 30 -13.41 -32.51 -12.44
C LEU A 30 -13.66 -31.00 -12.44
N LEU A 31 -14.86 -30.57 -12.81
CA LEU A 31 -15.16 -29.16 -13.10
C LEU A 31 -16.17 -28.53 -12.13
N ASP A 32 -16.60 -29.24 -11.09
CA ASP A 32 -17.63 -28.79 -10.14
C ASP A 32 -17.08 -27.96 -8.97
N GLY A 33 -15.79 -27.61 -9.01
CA GLY A 33 -15.10 -26.86 -7.98
C GLY A 33 -14.75 -27.65 -6.71
N SER A 34 -15.29 -28.87 -6.54
CA SER A 34 -15.09 -29.68 -5.32
C SER A 34 -13.64 -30.15 -5.14
N THR A 35 -12.87 -30.20 -6.23
CA THR A 35 -11.44 -30.56 -6.25
C THR A 35 -10.51 -29.36 -6.08
N GLY A 36 -11.07 -28.15 -5.97
CA GLY A 36 -10.31 -26.94 -5.66
C GLY A 36 -9.69 -26.98 -4.27
N ALA A 37 -8.61 -26.23 -4.09
CA ALA A 37 -8.04 -26.03 -2.76
C ALA A 37 -8.95 -25.08 -1.98
N ASN A 38 -9.47 -25.55 -0.84
CA ASN A 38 -10.39 -24.81 0.02
C ASN A 38 -9.82 -24.67 1.43
N GLY A 39 -10.31 -23.71 2.20
CA GLY A 39 -9.94 -23.51 3.60
C GLY A 39 -10.98 -22.71 4.36
N VAL A 40 -10.83 -22.68 5.69
CA VAL A 40 -11.70 -21.96 6.60
C VAL A 40 -10.84 -21.22 7.61
N GLY A 41 -11.04 -19.91 7.74
CA GLY A 41 -10.52 -19.13 8.86
C GLY A 41 -11.49 -19.23 10.03
N ILE A 42 -11.01 -19.63 11.21
CA ILE A 42 -11.82 -19.70 12.43
C ILE A 42 -11.25 -18.68 13.42
N GLY A 43 -12.02 -17.64 13.73
CA GLY A 43 -11.63 -16.60 14.68
C GLY A 43 -12.05 -15.21 14.21
N GLU A 44 -11.97 -14.24 15.13
CA GLU A 44 -12.20 -12.84 14.80
C GLU A 44 -11.02 -12.28 13.98
N GLY A 45 -11.31 -11.61 12.86
CA GLY A 45 -10.29 -11.00 12.01
C GLY A 45 -9.52 -11.99 11.12
N LEU A 46 -9.96 -13.25 11.03
CA LEU A 46 -9.37 -14.26 10.14
C LEU A 46 -10.33 -14.61 9.01
N GLU A 47 -9.84 -14.51 7.78
CA GLU A 47 -10.55 -14.93 6.58
C GLU A 47 -9.63 -15.81 5.74
N PHE A 48 -10.21 -16.86 5.15
CA PHE A 48 -9.50 -17.66 4.16
C PHE A 48 -9.51 -16.93 2.82
N ILE A 49 -8.32 -16.54 2.35
CA ILE A 49 -8.18 -15.76 1.10
C ILE A 49 -7.99 -16.69 -0.10
N GLU A 50 -7.00 -17.58 -0.04
CA GLU A 50 -6.68 -18.48 -1.16
C GLU A 50 -5.92 -19.72 -0.72
N ALA A 51 -5.97 -20.75 -1.58
CA ALA A 51 -5.05 -21.86 -1.54
C ALA A 51 -4.70 -22.28 -2.97
N SER A 52 -3.46 -22.71 -3.17
CA SER A 52 -2.98 -23.21 -4.46
C SER A 52 -3.02 -24.74 -4.48
N PRO A 53 -2.91 -25.38 -5.66
CA PRO A 53 -2.73 -26.85 -5.75
C PRO A 53 -1.47 -27.38 -5.03
N ALA A 54 -0.51 -26.51 -4.73
CA ALA A 54 0.70 -26.84 -3.96
C ALA A 54 0.49 -26.69 -2.43
N THR A 55 -0.62 -26.10 -1.99
CA THR A 55 -0.95 -25.92 -0.57
C THR A 55 -1.19 -27.29 0.08
N LYS A 56 -0.51 -27.55 1.20
CA LYS A 56 -0.69 -28.78 1.96
C LYS A 56 -1.92 -28.66 2.85
N ALA A 57 -2.71 -29.74 2.91
CA ALA A 57 -3.85 -29.81 3.82
C ALA A 57 -3.37 -29.61 5.28
N SER A 58 -4.13 -28.82 6.04
CA SER A 58 -3.89 -28.69 7.48
C SER A 58 -4.32 -29.96 8.23
N PRO A 59 -3.84 -30.14 9.47
CA PRO A 59 -4.51 -31.01 10.43
C PRO A 59 -5.97 -30.60 10.64
N VAL A 60 -6.77 -31.49 11.24
CA VAL A 60 -8.21 -31.25 11.55
C VAL A 60 -8.38 -30.02 12.46
N GLU A 61 -7.44 -29.79 13.37
CA GLU A 61 -7.42 -28.64 14.28
C GLU A 61 -6.96 -27.32 13.63
N GLY A 62 -6.46 -27.37 12.38
CA GLY A 62 -5.93 -26.20 11.69
C GLY A 62 -4.55 -25.78 12.19
N TYR A 63 -4.19 -24.53 11.94
CA TYR A 63 -2.97 -23.90 12.45
C TYR A 63 -3.36 -22.72 13.35
N ASP A 64 -2.74 -22.63 14.53
CA ASP A 64 -2.93 -21.49 15.41
C ASP A 64 -2.31 -20.24 14.77
N VAL A 65 -3.10 -19.18 14.62
CA VAL A 65 -2.67 -17.90 14.05
C VAL A 65 -2.81 -16.84 15.12
N ARG A 66 -1.70 -16.18 15.44
CA ARG A 66 -1.67 -15.06 16.38
C ARG A 66 -1.12 -13.84 15.69
N VAL A 67 -1.97 -12.82 15.57
CA VAL A 67 -1.58 -11.51 15.03
C VAL A 67 -1.13 -10.64 16.20
N PHE A 68 0.17 -10.36 16.29
CA PHE A 68 0.73 -9.51 17.35
C PHE A 68 0.64 -8.02 17.01
N GLN A 69 0.84 -7.69 15.73
CA GLN A 69 0.81 -6.33 15.23
C GLN A 69 0.48 -6.37 13.74
N GLN A 70 -0.29 -5.38 13.29
CA GLN A 70 -0.52 -5.15 11.86
C GLN A 70 0.64 -4.38 11.26
N GLY A 71 1.00 -4.72 10.03
CA GLY A 71 2.02 -3.99 9.30
C GLY A 71 1.64 -2.50 9.21
N THR A 72 2.60 -1.61 9.46
CA THR A 72 2.40 -0.16 9.32
C THR A 72 3.34 0.42 8.27
N ARG A 73 2.98 1.57 7.72
CA ARG A 73 3.84 2.35 6.82
C ARG A 73 4.76 3.25 7.64
N ALA A 74 6.00 3.40 7.20
CA ALA A 74 6.86 4.48 7.71
C ALA A 74 6.19 5.83 7.44
N ARG A 75 6.21 6.72 8.43
CA ARG A 75 5.62 8.06 8.34
C ARG A 75 6.46 9.06 9.11
N VAL A 76 6.60 10.26 8.54
CA VAL A 76 7.11 11.44 9.23
C VAL A 76 6.09 12.56 9.08
N ASP A 77 5.80 13.20 10.20
CA ASP A 77 4.96 14.38 10.30
C ASP A 77 5.80 15.55 10.79
N GLY A 78 5.89 16.60 9.98
CA GLY A 78 6.47 17.86 10.41
C GLY A 78 5.62 18.47 11.54
N THR A 79 6.29 19.18 12.43
CA THR A 79 5.67 19.95 13.52
C THR A 79 5.61 21.44 13.23
N THR A 80 6.36 21.90 12.22
CA THR A 80 6.46 23.30 11.81
C THR A 80 5.90 23.45 10.39
N PRO A 81 4.98 24.40 10.14
CA PRO A 81 4.43 24.62 8.81
C PRO A 81 5.50 25.14 7.84
N LEU A 82 5.40 24.76 6.57
CA LEU A 82 6.23 25.33 5.52
C LEU A 82 5.66 26.69 5.09
N THR A 83 6.30 27.78 5.54
CA THR A 83 5.83 29.15 5.25
C THR A 83 6.54 29.78 4.06
N GLN A 84 5.98 30.89 3.56
CA GLN A 84 6.57 31.64 2.45
C GLN A 84 7.95 32.21 2.83
N GLU A 85 8.12 32.65 4.07
CA GLU A 85 9.38 33.19 4.56
C GLU A 85 10.50 32.15 4.55
N LEU A 86 10.20 30.88 4.86
CA LEU A 86 11.17 29.79 4.80
C LEU A 86 11.56 29.48 3.36
N ILE A 87 10.60 29.51 2.43
CA ILE A 87 10.85 29.33 0.99
C ILE A 87 11.73 30.46 0.44
N ASP A 88 11.43 31.70 0.81
CA ASP A 88 12.20 32.86 0.38
C ASP A 88 13.59 32.90 1.03
N ALA A 89 13.75 32.29 2.21
CA ALA A 89 15.05 32.04 2.83
C ALA A 89 15.84 30.86 2.20
N GLY A 90 15.22 30.12 1.27
CA GLY A 90 15.86 29.04 0.53
C GLY A 90 15.95 27.72 1.29
N GLU A 91 14.85 27.33 1.96
CA GLU A 91 14.68 26.05 2.68
C GLU A 91 15.25 24.86 1.89
N GLU A 92 16.07 24.05 2.55
CA GLU A 92 16.62 22.81 1.99
C GLU A 92 15.95 21.59 2.63
N LEU A 93 15.49 20.67 1.79
CA LEU A 93 14.82 19.44 2.18
C LEU A 93 15.55 18.26 1.53
N THR A 94 15.91 17.25 2.31
CA THR A 94 16.49 16.01 1.78
C THR A 94 15.66 14.83 2.18
N ILE A 95 15.41 13.92 1.24
CA ILE A 95 14.66 12.68 1.45
C ILE A 95 15.49 11.54 0.85
N ALA A 96 15.71 10.48 1.61
CA ALA A 96 16.42 9.30 1.14
C ALA A 96 15.66 8.01 1.45
N GLU A 97 15.48 7.16 0.45
CA GLU A 97 14.74 5.90 0.51
C GLU A 97 15.40 4.91 -0.46
N GLY A 98 15.56 3.64 -0.06
CA GLY A 98 16.02 2.57 -0.96
C GLY A 98 17.38 2.83 -1.64
N GLY A 99 18.27 3.60 -1.01
CA GLY A 99 19.56 3.99 -1.59
C GLY A 99 19.50 5.15 -2.60
N LYS A 100 18.33 5.75 -2.81
CA LYS A 100 18.13 6.96 -3.61
C LYS A 100 18.00 8.17 -2.70
N THR A 101 18.38 9.34 -3.20
CA THR A 101 18.32 10.58 -2.41
C THR A 101 17.90 11.75 -3.29
N VAL A 102 16.91 12.50 -2.81
CA VAL A 102 16.46 13.76 -3.38
C VAL A 102 16.85 14.86 -2.41
N SER A 103 17.73 15.76 -2.86
CA SER A 103 18.03 17.01 -2.17
C SER A 103 17.41 18.16 -2.95
N PHE A 104 16.49 18.86 -2.32
CA PHE A 104 15.72 19.94 -2.90
C PHE A 104 16.00 21.24 -2.15
N ARG A 105 16.15 22.34 -2.90
CA ARG A 105 16.28 23.68 -2.36
C ARG A 105 15.14 24.55 -2.90
N ALA A 106 14.38 25.15 -2.00
CA ALA A 106 13.33 26.09 -2.35
C ALA A 106 13.91 27.31 -3.06
N THR A 107 13.20 27.81 -4.07
CA THR A 107 13.61 29.00 -4.82
C THR A 107 12.79 30.21 -4.36
N PRO A 108 13.44 31.34 -4.01
CA PRO A 108 12.73 32.53 -3.58
C PRO A 108 11.71 33.03 -4.60
N GLY A 109 10.55 33.49 -4.13
CA GLY A 109 9.44 33.95 -4.97
C GLY A 109 8.52 32.85 -5.51
N GLN A 110 8.80 31.57 -5.21
CA GLN A 110 7.84 30.48 -5.43
C GLN A 110 6.80 30.44 -4.32
N SER A 111 5.55 30.14 -4.66
CA SER A 111 4.53 29.88 -3.63
C SER A 111 4.73 28.53 -2.95
N VAL A 112 4.24 28.39 -1.71
CA VAL A 112 4.23 27.12 -0.95
C VAL A 112 3.74 25.93 -1.78
N ASN A 113 2.62 26.08 -2.48
CA ASN A 113 2.05 24.98 -3.29
C ASN A 113 2.93 24.62 -4.50
N GLN A 114 3.59 25.61 -5.12
CA GLN A 114 4.52 25.33 -6.22
C GLN A 114 5.76 24.59 -5.71
N THR A 115 6.31 25.00 -4.57
CA THR A 115 7.47 24.34 -3.95
C THR A 115 7.16 22.90 -3.59
N ILE A 116 6.00 22.63 -2.99
CA ILE A 116 5.54 21.27 -2.67
C ILE A 116 5.34 20.46 -3.96
N GLY A 117 4.71 21.02 -4.98
CA GLY A 117 4.51 20.35 -6.26
C GLY A 117 5.83 19.99 -6.96
N LEU A 118 6.82 20.89 -6.92
CA LEU A 118 8.15 20.64 -7.47
C LEU A 118 8.89 19.55 -6.70
N LEU A 119 8.85 19.59 -5.36
CA LEU A 119 9.45 18.56 -4.52
C LEU A 119 8.79 17.18 -4.78
N SER A 120 7.46 17.11 -4.83
CA SER A 120 6.75 15.88 -5.16
C SER A 120 7.16 15.34 -6.53
N ASN A 121 7.32 16.21 -7.53
CA ASN A 121 7.76 15.80 -8.86
C ASN A 121 9.20 15.25 -8.86
N GLU A 122 10.12 15.84 -8.09
CA GLU A 122 11.49 15.34 -7.94
C GLU A 122 11.53 13.99 -7.22
N ILE A 123 10.69 13.78 -6.20
CA ILE A 123 10.51 12.49 -5.53
C ILE A 123 10.06 11.42 -6.53
N GLU A 124 9.04 11.72 -7.33
CA GLU A 124 8.51 10.81 -8.35
C GLU A 124 9.54 10.50 -9.45
N LYS A 125 10.26 11.51 -9.95
CA LYS A 125 11.31 11.34 -10.98
C LYS A 125 12.48 10.50 -10.48
N ALA A 126 12.91 10.73 -9.25
CA ALA A 126 13.94 9.91 -8.62
C ALA A 126 13.42 8.49 -8.29
N GLY A 127 12.10 8.30 -8.31
CA GLY A 127 11.45 7.02 -8.05
C GLY A 127 11.62 6.59 -6.59
N LEU A 128 11.55 7.53 -5.65
CA LEU A 128 11.45 7.23 -4.23
C LEU A 128 10.05 6.71 -3.94
N ASN A 129 9.95 5.66 -3.12
CA ASN A 129 8.66 5.02 -2.83
C ASN A 129 7.90 5.68 -1.67
N VAL A 130 7.84 7.01 -1.70
CA VAL A 130 7.20 7.83 -0.66
C VAL A 130 6.21 8.81 -1.28
N LYS A 131 5.22 9.21 -0.48
CA LYS A 131 4.23 10.21 -0.85
C LYS A 131 4.32 11.41 0.09
N LEU A 132 4.57 12.58 -0.47
CA LEU A 132 4.49 13.86 0.22
C LEU A 132 3.05 14.39 0.18
N THR A 133 2.54 14.84 1.32
CA THR A 133 1.22 15.48 1.45
C THR A 133 1.36 16.69 2.38
N LYS A 134 0.52 17.71 2.17
CA LYS A 134 0.39 18.86 3.06
C LYS A 134 -0.86 18.67 3.93
N ASN A 135 -0.73 18.89 5.23
CA ASN A 135 -1.84 18.83 6.18
C ASN A 135 -2.64 20.14 6.22
N GLU A 136 -3.76 20.14 6.93
CA GLU A 136 -4.63 21.33 7.08
C GLU A 136 -3.95 22.48 7.84
N ASP A 137 -2.97 22.17 8.69
CA ASP A 137 -2.17 23.11 9.48
C ASP A 137 -0.90 23.61 8.75
N ASP A 138 -0.83 23.41 7.44
CA ASP A 138 0.30 23.74 6.57
C ASP A 138 1.62 22.98 6.88
N THR A 139 1.58 21.95 7.74
CA THR A 139 2.71 21.02 7.93
C THR A 139 2.82 20.01 6.79
N LEU A 140 4.01 19.43 6.64
CA LEU A 140 4.29 18.40 5.64
C LEU A 140 4.25 17.01 6.29
N SER A 141 3.65 16.06 5.59
CA SER A 141 3.69 14.65 5.93
C SER A 141 4.27 13.83 4.79
N ILE A 142 5.18 12.92 5.11
CA ILE A 142 5.73 11.95 4.18
C ILE A 142 5.38 10.55 4.65
N VAL A 143 4.85 9.73 3.76
CA VAL A 143 4.44 8.35 4.05
C VAL A 143 5.01 7.41 3.01
N HIS A 144 5.57 6.29 3.44
CA HIS A 144 6.02 5.23 2.53
C HIS A 144 4.83 4.50 1.88
N ASN A 145 4.96 4.07 0.63
CA ASN A 145 3.84 3.40 -0.06
C ASN A 145 3.67 1.92 0.34
N GLU A 146 4.73 1.26 0.81
CA GLU A 146 4.66 -0.13 1.29
C GLU A 146 4.56 -0.21 2.82
N PHE A 147 3.91 -1.27 3.30
CA PHE A 147 3.77 -1.61 4.72
C PHE A 147 4.85 -2.61 5.13
N GLY A 148 5.33 -2.50 6.38
CA GLY A 148 6.24 -3.46 6.98
C GLY A 148 7.57 -2.85 7.40
N SER A 149 8.26 -3.58 8.28
CA SER A 149 9.53 -3.17 8.89
C SER A 149 10.71 -3.10 7.93
N GLU A 150 10.66 -3.76 6.78
CA GLU A 150 11.72 -3.63 5.75
C GLU A 150 11.68 -2.27 5.05
N PHE A 151 10.55 -1.58 5.11
CA PHE A 151 10.34 -0.33 4.40
C PHE A 151 10.50 0.87 5.32
N GLY A 152 11.34 1.79 4.90
CA GLY A 152 11.67 2.98 5.65
C GLY A 152 12.33 4.02 4.76
N PHE A 153 12.35 5.25 5.25
CA PHE A 153 13.00 6.36 4.58
C PHE A 153 13.60 7.28 5.63
N SER A 154 14.41 8.23 5.19
CA SER A 154 15.00 9.24 6.05
C SER A 154 14.81 10.62 5.45
N VAL A 155 14.65 11.62 6.32
CA VAL A 155 14.39 13.00 5.93
C VAL A 155 15.26 13.96 6.71
N SER A 156 15.55 15.11 6.12
CA SER A 156 16.08 16.27 6.83
C SER A 156 15.52 17.56 6.26
N SER A 157 15.43 18.58 7.11
CA SER A 157 15.11 19.95 6.73
C SER A 157 16.14 20.93 7.29
N SER A 158 16.38 22.04 6.60
CA SER A 158 17.25 23.11 7.10
C SER A 158 16.59 23.90 8.23
N THR A 159 15.27 23.95 8.28
CA THR A 159 14.50 24.50 9.40
C THR A 159 13.99 23.38 10.30
N GLU A 160 14.10 23.59 11.61
CA GLU A 160 13.64 22.65 12.62
C GLU A 160 12.12 22.45 12.56
N GLY A 161 11.70 21.20 12.60
CA GLY A 161 10.31 20.77 12.62
C GLY A 161 9.61 20.77 11.26
N VAL A 162 10.22 21.23 10.16
CA VAL A 162 9.57 21.15 8.83
C VAL A 162 9.47 19.70 8.35
N LEU A 163 10.57 18.96 8.37
CA LEU A 163 10.60 17.50 8.14
C LEU A 163 11.43 16.75 9.19
N SER A 164 12.42 17.38 9.83
CA SER A 164 13.22 16.77 10.91
C SER A 164 13.11 17.58 12.20
N SER A 165 13.18 16.90 13.34
CA SER A 165 13.16 17.53 14.67
C SER A 165 14.38 18.40 14.96
N GLN A 166 15.45 18.29 14.17
CA GLN A 166 16.62 19.16 14.23
C GLN A 166 17.02 19.65 12.84
N SER A 167 17.56 20.87 12.76
CA SER A 167 18.09 21.44 11.51
C SER A 167 19.24 20.61 10.95
N ARG A 168 19.13 20.22 9.68
CA ARG A 168 20.14 19.49 8.88
C ARG A 168 20.56 18.15 9.49
N VAL A 169 19.68 17.52 10.25
CA VAL A 169 19.89 16.16 10.78
C VAL A 169 18.97 15.20 10.04
N MET A 170 19.54 14.09 9.55
CA MET A 170 18.77 13.02 8.93
C MET A 170 18.08 12.18 10.00
N GLU A 171 16.76 12.11 9.93
CA GLU A 171 15.92 11.29 10.80
C GLU A 171 15.29 10.16 9.99
N ALA A 172 15.38 8.93 10.51
CA ALA A 172 14.83 7.75 9.86
C ALA A 172 13.43 7.45 10.41
N ALA A 173 12.51 7.12 9.52
CA ALA A 173 11.22 6.54 9.84
C ALA A 173 11.14 5.13 9.27
N GLN A 174 10.58 4.21 10.05
CA GLN A 174 10.46 2.81 9.69
C GLN A 174 9.02 2.34 9.93
N GLY A 175 8.52 1.50 9.02
CA GLY A 175 7.28 0.76 9.26
C GLY A 175 7.49 -0.28 10.36
N ALA A 176 6.40 -0.89 10.80
CA ALA A 176 6.42 -2.05 11.67
C ALA A 176 5.84 -3.27 10.95
#